data_AF-A0A7S2FF24-F1
#
_entry.id   AF-A0A7S2FF24-F1
#
_cell.length_a   1.000
_cell.length_b   1.000
_cell.length_c   1.000
_cell.angle_alpha   90.00
_cell.angle_beta   90.00
_cell.angle_gamma   90.00
#
_symmetry.space_group_name_H-M   'P 1'
#
loop_
_entity.id
_entity.type
_entity.pdbx_description
1 polymer ?
#
loop_
_entity_poly.entity_id
_entity_poly.type
_entity_poly.pdbx_seq_one_letter_code
_entity_poly.pdbx_strand_id
1 'polypeptide(L)'
;EKGQFYAGAVAQKLVGYEAPFVRAAAIEALGNMEEHGAAFAEVVGEYLEDPLPSVRAAAVLAVSKMGSEAEGFLGSIKALKDDPSPEVKKAADEAISSLGI
;
A
#
# COMPACT_ATOMS: atom_id res chain seq x y z
N GLU A 1 4.29 -2.02 -20.83
CA GLU A 1 5.45 -1.16 -21.18
C GLU A 1 5.39 0.28 -20.67
N LYS A 2 4.30 1.06 -20.79
CA LYS A 2 4.31 2.46 -20.30
C LYS A 2 4.23 2.64 -18.77
N GLY A 3 3.60 1.71 -18.04
CA GLY A 3 3.47 1.80 -16.58
C GLY A 3 4.81 1.80 -15.84
N GLN A 4 5.79 1.02 -16.35
CA GLN A 4 7.10 0.85 -15.73
C GLN A 4 7.92 2.15 -15.67
N PHE A 5 7.81 3.03 -16.68
CA PHE A 5 8.55 4.29 -16.72
C PHE A 5 8.03 5.35 -15.74
N TYR A 6 6.77 5.27 -15.32
CA TYR A 6 6.17 6.24 -14.40
C TYR A 6 6.20 5.79 -12.94
N ALA A 7 6.36 4.49 -12.67
CA ALA A 7 6.36 3.95 -11.32
C ALA A 7 7.45 4.61 -10.43
N GLY A 8 8.67 4.80 -10.95
CA GLY A 8 9.74 5.50 -10.23
C GLY A 8 9.43 6.97 -9.94
N ALA A 9 8.77 7.68 -10.87
CA ALA A 9 8.36 9.07 -10.66
C ALA A 9 7.21 9.19 -9.64
N VAL A 10 6.31 8.20 -9.59
CA VAL A 10 5.26 8.10 -8.57
C VAL A 10 5.87 7.79 -7.21
N ALA A 11 6.82 6.85 -7.14
CA ALA A 11 7.52 6.53 -5.90
C ALA A 11 8.30 7.72 -5.33
N GLN A 12 8.86 8.59 -6.18
CA GLN A 12 9.49 9.84 -5.73
C GLN A 12 8.53 10.78 -4.97
N LYS A 13 7.22 10.71 -5.22
CA LYS A 13 6.21 11.48 -4.47
C LYS A 13 5.95 10.98 -3.05
N LEU A 14 6.47 9.79 -2.72
CA LEU A 14 6.47 9.25 -1.36
C LEU A 14 7.58 9.88 -0.52
N VAL A 15 8.71 10.22 -1.15
CA VAL A 15 9.92 10.74 -0.49
C VAL A 15 9.92 12.27 -0.47
N GLY A 16 9.22 12.86 0.50
CA GLY A 16 9.25 14.31 0.75
C GLY A 16 8.20 14.78 1.76
N TYR A 17 8.33 16.01 2.25
CA TYR A 17 7.33 16.73 3.07
C TYR A 17 6.02 17.03 2.29
N GLU A 18 5.66 16.21 1.31
CA GLU A 18 4.44 16.40 0.54
C GLU A 18 3.21 16.07 1.40
N ALA A 19 2.12 16.78 1.13
CA ALA A 19 0.88 16.67 1.88
C ALA A 19 0.41 15.20 1.92
N PRO A 20 -0.16 14.73 3.03
CA PRO A 20 -0.61 13.35 3.19
C PRO A 20 -1.48 12.79 2.05
N PHE A 21 -2.27 13.66 1.44
CA PHE A 21 -3.12 13.32 0.31
C PHE A 21 -2.32 12.88 -0.92
N VAL A 22 -1.13 13.45 -1.12
CA VAL A 22 -0.24 13.08 -2.23
C VAL A 22 0.41 11.73 -1.97
N ARG A 23 0.76 11.42 -0.72
CA ARG A 23 1.31 10.10 -0.35
C ARG A 23 0.28 8.99 -0.58
N ALA A 24 -0.95 9.17 -0.10
CA ALA A 24 -2.02 8.19 -0.33
C ALA A 24 -2.29 7.99 -1.83
N ALA A 25 -2.38 9.06 -2.62
CA ALA A 25 -2.59 8.97 -4.06
C ALA A 25 -1.43 8.27 -4.79
N ALA A 26 -0.19 8.49 -4.37
CA ALA A 26 0.98 7.82 -4.94
C ALA A 26 0.99 6.31 -4.61
N ILE A 27 0.66 5.95 -3.37
CA ILE A 27 0.50 4.55 -2.94
C ILE A 27 -0.59 3.85 -3.74
N GLU A 28 -1.76 4.47 -3.87
CA GLU A 28 -2.87 3.93 -4.66
C GLU A 28 -2.48 3.73 -6.13
N ALA A 29 -1.77 4.70 -6.71
CA ALA A 29 -1.30 4.62 -8.09
C ALA A 29 -0.32 3.45 -8.27
N LEU A 30 0.60 3.22 -7.34
CA LEU A 30 1.51 2.07 -7.37
C LEU A 30 0.75 0.75 -7.21
N GLY A 31 -0.21 0.67 -6.30
CA GLY A 31 -1.06 -0.52 -6.15
C GLY A 31 -1.85 -0.85 -7.41
N ASN A 32 -2.39 0.17 -8.10
CA ASN A 32 -3.11 0.00 -9.37
C ASN A 32 -2.18 -0.34 -10.55
N MET A 33 -0.87 -0.29 -10.38
CA MET A 33 0.11 -0.80 -11.34
C MET A 33 0.39 -2.31 -11.18
N GLU A 34 -0.17 -2.95 -10.15
CA GLU A 34 -0.08 -4.39 -9.88
C GLU A 34 1.37 -4.88 -9.92
N GLU A 35 1.69 -5.90 -10.73
CA GLU A 35 3.05 -6.46 -10.89
C GLU A 35 4.10 -5.40 -11.26
N HIS A 36 3.72 -4.33 -11.97
CA HIS A 36 4.64 -3.25 -12.33
C HIS A 36 4.93 -2.32 -11.14
N GLY A 37 3.99 -2.22 -10.19
CA GLY A 37 4.16 -1.49 -8.94
C GLY A 37 4.87 -2.31 -7.86
N ALA A 38 4.86 -3.65 -7.99
CA ALA A 38 5.43 -4.59 -7.04
C ALA A 38 6.93 -4.36 -6.76
N ALA A 39 7.68 -3.80 -7.71
CA ALA A 39 9.06 -3.37 -7.50
C ALA A 39 9.24 -2.33 -6.38
N PHE A 40 8.14 -1.70 -5.94
CA PHE A 40 8.10 -0.73 -4.84
C PHE A 40 7.33 -1.23 -3.62
N ALA A 41 7.03 -2.54 -3.53
CA ALA A 41 6.26 -3.10 -2.42
C ALA A 41 6.89 -2.81 -1.05
N GLU A 42 8.23 -2.92 -0.93
CA GLU A 42 8.97 -2.53 0.29
C GLU A 42 8.75 -1.07 0.67
N VAL A 43 8.81 -0.16 -0.31
CA VAL A 43 8.58 1.28 -0.08
C VAL A 43 7.14 1.54 0.36
N VAL A 44 6.17 0.86 -0.25
CA VAL A 44 4.76 0.98 0.17
C VAL A 44 4.54 0.35 1.55
N GLY A 45 5.26 -0.72 1.88
CA GLY A 45 5.22 -1.42 3.16
C GLY A 45 5.56 -0.53 4.34
N GLU A 46 6.48 0.42 4.18
CA GLU A 46 6.81 1.43 5.21
C GLU A 46 5.59 2.26 5.65
N TYR A 47 4.61 2.43 4.76
CA TYR A 47 3.40 3.22 5.03
C TYR A 47 2.29 2.44 5.73
N LEU A 48 2.47 1.13 5.99
CA LEU A 48 1.57 0.35 6.83
C LEU A 48 1.53 0.87 8.28
N GLU A 49 2.55 1.63 8.69
CA GLU A 49 2.64 2.26 10.01
C GLU A 49 2.50 3.80 9.98
N ASP A 50 2.06 4.39 8.85
CA ASP A 50 1.92 5.85 8.73
C ASP A 50 0.95 6.40 9.82
N PRO A 51 1.23 7.55 10.43
CA PRO A 51 0.37 8.13 11.46
C PRO A 51 -1.08 8.36 10.98
N LEU A 52 -1.29 8.56 9.68
CA LEU A 52 -2.59 8.84 9.13
C LEU A 52 -3.31 7.55 8.69
N PRO A 53 -4.53 7.30 9.19
CA PRO A 53 -5.27 6.09 8.86
C PRO A 53 -5.55 5.90 7.37
N SER A 54 -5.81 6.99 6.64
CA SER A 54 -6.06 6.94 5.19
C SER A 54 -4.82 6.46 4.42
N VAL A 55 -3.62 6.80 4.89
CA VAL A 55 -2.37 6.35 4.27
C VAL A 55 -2.11 4.88 4.58
N ARG A 56 -2.36 4.44 5.82
CA ARG A 56 -2.27 3.00 6.17
C ARG A 56 -3.24 2.15 5.34
N ALA A 57 -4.49 2.59 5.22
CA ALA A 57 -5.50 1.89 4.42
C ALA A 57 -5.09 1.79 2.94
N ALA A 58 -4.60 2.88 2.36
CA ALA A 58 -4.07 2.88 0.99
C ALA A 58 -2.90 1.91 0.83
N ALA A 59 -1.96 1.87 1.81
CA ALA A 59 -0.80 0.97 1.78
C ALA A 59 -1.22 -0.50 1.80
N VAL A 60 -2.16 -0.87 2.67
CA VAL A 60 -2.69 -2.24 2.76
C VAL A 60 -3.30 -2.68 1.42
N LEU A 61 -4.17 -1.86 0.84
CA LEU A 61 -4.83 -2.17 -0.42
C LEU A 61 -3.88 -2.17 -1.62
N ALA A 62 -2.84 -1.34 -1.59
CA ALA A 62 -1.84 -1.30 -2.64
C ALA A 62 -0.97 -2.56 -2.61
N VAL A 63 -0.46 -2.93 -1.43
CA VAL A 63 0.35 -4.14 -1.26
C VAL A 63 -0.41 -5.39 -1.66
N SER A 64 -1.70 -5.51 -1.29
CA SER A 64 -2.50 -6.69 -1.67
C SER A 64 -2.71 -6.84 -3.18
N LYS A 65 -2.58 -5.75 -3.96
CA LYS A 65 -2.65 -5.77 -5.43
C LYS A 65 -1.31 -6.07 -6.10
N MET A 66 -0.20 -6.05 -5.36
CA MET A 66 1.16 -6.28 -5.88
C MET A 66 1.54 -7.77 -5.98
N GLY A 67 0.58 -8.69 -5.81
CA GLY A 67 0.79 -10.12 -6.02
C GLY A 67 1.62 -10.76 -4.90
N SER A 68 2.61 -11.58 -5.26
CA SER A 68 3.41 -12.37 -4.30
C SER A 68 4.19 -11.53 -3.29
N GLU A 69 4.49 -10.27 -3.63
CA GLU A 69 5.17 -9.36 -2.70
C GLU A 69 4.34 -9.07 -1.45
N ALA A 70 3.01 -9.22 -1.51
CA ALA A 70 2.12 -9.07 -0.36
C ALA A 70 2.41 -10.10 0.75
N GLU A 71 2.99 -11.26 0.42
CA GLU A 71 3.28 -12.33 1.36
C GLU A 71 4.26 -11.87 2.47
N GLY A 72 5.21 -11.00 2.12
CA GLY A 72 6.17 -10.42 3.06
C GLY A 72 5.52 -9.54 4.13
N PHE A 73 4.33 -8.99 3.85
CA PHE A 73 3.64 -8.05 4.72
C PHE A 73 2.47 -8.66 5.49
N LEU A 74 2.22 -9.97 5.37
CA LEU A 74 1.06 -10.63 5.99
C LEU A 74 0.99 -10.45 7.51
N GLY A 75 2.14 -10.43 8.19
CA GLY A 75 2.20 -10.14 9.62
C GLY A 75 1.64 -8.76 9.96
N SER A 76 2.10 -7.74 9.23
CA SER A 76 1.66 -6.35 9.39
C SER A 76 0.19 -6.17 8.99
N ILE A 77 -0.25 -6.75 7.87
CA ILE A 77 -1.66 -6.70 7.43
C ILE A 77 -2.58 -7.34 8.48
N LYS A 78 -2.19 -8.48 9.08
CA LYS A 78 -2.96 -9.11 10.16
C LYS A 78 -3.02 -8.26 11.41
N ALA A 79 -1.93 -7.59 11.78
CA ALA A 79 -1.93 -6.67 12.93
C ALA A 79 -2.88 -5.47 12.72
N LEU A 80 -3.05 -5.01 11.48
CA LEU A 80 -3.95 -3.89 11.16
C LEU A 80 -5.44 -4.22 11.29
N LYS A 81 -5.81 -5.49 11.53
CA LYS A 81 -7.19 -5.86 11.94
C LYS A 81 -7.58 -5.28 13.30
N ASP A 82 -6.59 -4.99 14.14
CA ASP A 82 -6.77 -4.38 15.45
C ASP A 82 -6.55 -2.85 15.42
N ASP A 83 -6.40 -2.26 14.23
CA ASP A 83 -6.19 -0.81 14.08
C ASP A 83 -7.39 -0.02 14.65
N PRO A 84 -7.14 1.10 15.37
CA PRO A 84 -8.22 1.93 15.91
C PRO A 84 -9.14 2.51 14.83
N SER A 85 -8.66 2.66 13.59
CA SER A 85 -9.45 3.18 12.47
C SER A 85 -10.32 2.08 11.85
N PRO A 86 -11.65 2.28 11.75
CA PRO A 86 -12.55 1.37 11.04
C PRO A 86 -12.18 1.18 9.56
N GLU A 87 -11.65 2.23 8.92
CA GLU A 87 -11.24 2.19 7.51
C GLU A 87 -10.05 1.24 7.30
N VAL A 88 -9.06 1.30 8.19
CA VAL A 88 -7.86 0.46 8.13
C VAL A 88 -8.21 -1.00 8.39
N LYS A 89 -9.08 -1.27 9.37
CA LYS A 89 -9.57 -2.63 9.63
C LYS A 89 -10.27 -3.25 8.43
N LYS A 90 -11.15 -2.47 7.79
CA LYS A 90 -11.84 -2.90 6.57
C LYS A 90 -10.84 -3.21 5.45
N ALA A 91 -9.86 -2.34 5.24
CA ALA A 91 -8.80 -2.57 4.25
C ALA A 91 -8.01 -3.85 4.54
N ALA A 92 -7.69 -4.12 5.81
CA ALA A 92 -7.00 -5.33 6.23
C ALA A 92 -7.83 -6.60 5.98
N ASP A 93 -9.12 -6.59 6.30
CA ASP A 93 -10.02 -7.71 6.02
C ASP A 93 -10.17 -7.97 4.51
N GLU A 94 -10.28 -6.90 3.70
CA GLU A 94 -10.34 -6.99 2.24
C GLU A 94 -9.03 -7.55 1.65
N ALA A 95 -7.88 -7.05 2.11
CA ALA A 95 -6.57 -7.55 1.69
C ALA A 95 -6.41 -9.04 2.01
N ILE A 96 -6.71 -9.45 3.23
CA ILE A 96 -6.65 -10.86 3.67
C ILE A 96 -7.56 -11.74 2.79
N SER A 97 -8.79 -11.30 2.57
CA SER A 97 -9.75 -12.01 1.71
C SER A 97 -9.24 -12.14 0.27
N SER A 98 -8.63 -11.08 -0.27
CA SER A 98 -8.07 -11.06 -1.64
C SER A 98 -6.84 -11.96 -1.80
N LEU A 99 -6.06 -12.12 -0.73
CA LEU A 99 -4.88 -12.98 -0.68
C LEU A 99 -5.23 -14.45 -0.39
N GLY A 100 -6.50 -14.76 -0.12
CA GLY A 100 -6.99 -16.12 0.07
C GLY A 100 -6.54 -16.77 1.39
N ILE A 101 -6.31 -15.96 2.43
CA ILE A 101 -5.77 -16.37 3.74
C ILE A 101 -6.71 -16.08 4.90
#